data_AF-A0A969ALD1-F1
#
_entry.id   AF-A0A969ALD1-F1
#
_cell.length_a   1.000
_cell.length_b   1.000
_cell.length_c   1.000
_cell.angle_alpha   90.00
_cell.angle_beta   90.00
_cell.angle_gamma   90.00
#
_symmetry.space_group_name_H-M   'P 1'
#
loop_
_entity.id
_entity.type
_entity.pdbx_description
1 polymer ?
#
loop_
_entity_poly.entity_id
_entity_poly.type
_entity_poly.pdbx_seq_one_letter_code
_entity_poly.pdbx_strand_id
1 'polypeptide(L)'
;MIDLATLTGACVVALADSACGLFGSDEKLVGEIAEAGKRCGEQAWPMPLFPRYTEAMKGVYSDLKNSGGRWGGACTAAAFLKEFTDGLPWAHLDIAGVAWADRDDGHLRARHRATASASSGSS
;
A
#
# COMPACT_ATOMS: atom_id res chain seq x y z
N MET A 1 -11.11 9.89 -1.27
CA MET A 1 -10.06 10.28 -0.32
C MET A 1 -8.89 9.34 -0.49
N ILE A 2 -7.65 9.84 -0.45
CA ILE A 2 -6.45 9.02 -0.53
C ILE A 2 -5.53 9.44 0.62
N ASP A 3 -5.02 8.49 1.39
CA ASP A 3 -4.00 8.74 2.41
C ASP A 3 -2.78 7.84 2.23
N LEU A 4 -1.63 8.31 2.72
CA LEU A 4 -0.35 7.61 2.64
C LEU A 4 0.33 7.68 4.00
N ALA A 5 0.82 6.55 4.49
CA ALA A 5 1.59 6.51 5.73
C ALA A 5 2.63 5.39 5.73
N THR A 6 3.70 5.56 6.50
CA THR A 6 4.64 4.49 6.86
C THR A 6 4.08 3.69 8.04
N LEU A 7 2.94 3.03 7.82
CA LEU A 7 2.05 2.65 8.91
C LEU A 7 2.46 1.36 9.60
N THR A 8 2.91 0.34 8.85
CA THR A 8 3.16 -0.98 9.46
C THR A 8 4.46 -1.65 9.01
N GLY A 9 5.21 -2.16 9.99
CA GLY A 9 6.26 -3.16 9.72
C GLY A 9 5.70 -4.45 9.11
N ALA A 10 4.40 -4.72 9.28
CA ALA A 10 3.74 -5.88 8.68
C ALA A 10 3.66 -5.80 7.14
N CYS A 11 3.48 -4.61 6.55
CA CYS A 11 3.58 -4.44 5.11
C CYS A 11 5.01 -4.70 4.61
N VAL A 12 6.03 -4.28 5.36
CA VAL A 12 7.43 -4.57 5.03
C VAL A 12 7.70 -6.08 5.05
N VAL A 13 7.18 -6.80 6.04
CA VAL A 13 7.32 -8.27 6.09
C VAL A 13 6.62 -8.95 4.91
N ALA A 14 5.53 -8.39 4.40
CA ALA A 14 4.74 -8.98 3.32
C ALA A 14 5.28 -8.67 1.91
N LEU A 15 5.71 -7.43 1.67
CA LEU A 15 6.03 -6.91 0.33
C LEU A 15 7.48 -6.43 0.18
N ALA A 16 8.26 -6.45 1.27
CA ALA A 16 9.59 -5.85 1.33
C ALA A 16 9.57 -4.41 0.80
N ASP A 17 10.50 -4.07 -0.08
CA ASP A 17 10.65 -2.81 -0.80
C ASP A 17 10.09 -2.86 -2.24
N SER A 18 9.48 -3.99 -2.63
CA SER A 18 9.10 -4.23 -4.02
C SER A 18 7.78 -3.53 -4.41
N ALA A 19 6.88 -3.32 -3.46
CA ALA A 19 5.62 -2.60 -3.66
C ALA A 19 5.13 -1.97 -2.35
N CYS A 20 4.36 -0.88 -2.46
CA CYS A 20 3.57 -0.39 -1.34
C CYS A 20 2.27 -1.19 -1.19
N GLY A 21 1.77 -1.32 0.05
CA GLY A 21 0.50 -1.98 0.32
C GLY A 21 -0.66 -1.03 0.03
N LEU A 22 -1.56 -1.40 -0.88
CA LEU A 22 -2.72 -0.60 -1.27
C LEU A 22 -4.00 -1.22 -0.70
N PHE A 23 -4.69 -0.49 0.16
CA PHE A 23 -5.98 -0.87 0.73
C PHE A 23 -7.05 0.11 0.26
N GLY A 24 -8.31 -0.31 0.12
CA GLY A 24 -9.37 0.65 -0.21
C GLY A 24 -10.78 0.10 -0.09
N SER A 25 -11.73 1.03 0.13
CA SER A 25 -13.17 0.74 0.22
C SER A 25 -13.87 0.75 -1.15
N ASP A 26 -13.22 1.31 -2.17
CA ASP A 26 -13.74 1.45 -3.53
C ASP A 26 -12.79 0.75 -4.53
N GLU A 27 -13.29 -0.29 -5.19
CA GLU A 27 -12.50 -1.12 -6.10
C GLU A 27 -12.02 -0.36 -7.34
N LYS A 28 -12.80 0.62 -7.81
CA LYS A 28 -12.44 1.44 -8.97
C LYS A 28 -11.26 2.35 -8.62
N LEU A 29 -11.31 3.03 -7.47
CA LEU A 29 -10.23 3.87 -6.97
C LEU A 29 -8.94 3.06 -6.76
N VAL A 30 -9.05 1.87 -6.16
CA VAL A 30 -7.92 0.95 -5.99
C VAL A 30 -7.33 0.55 -7.34
N GLY A 31 -8.17 0.21 -8.32
CA GLY A 31 -7.72 -0.11 -9.67
C GLY A 31 -6.98 1.04 -10.36
N GLU A 32 -7.52 2.26 -10.27
CA GLU A 32 -6.90 3.45 -10.86
C GLU A 32 -5.51 3.73 -10.27
N ILE A 33 -5.35 3.58 -8.94
CA ILE A 33 -4.07 3.75 -8.24
C ILE A 33 -3.08 2.64 -8.63
N ALA A 34 -3.52 1.39 -8.66
CA ALA A 34 -2.66 0.26 -9.05
C ALA A 34 -2.14 0.41 -10.49
N GLU A 35 -2.99 0.84 -11.42
CA GLU A 35 -2.58 1.12 -12.80
C GLU A 35 -1.65 2.35 -12.90
N ALA A 36 -1.88 3.38 -12.09
CA ALA A 36 -0.96 4.52 -12.00
C ALA A 36 0.44 4.07 -11.52
N GLY A 37 0.50 3.21 -10.50
CA GLY A 37 1.74 2.63 -9.99
C GLY A 37 2.53 1.86 -11.05
N LYS A 38 1.85 1.09 -11.89
CA LYS A 38 2.47 0.39 -13.03
C LYS A 38 3.09 1.37 -14.03
N ARG A 39 2.45 2.51 -14.28
CA ARG A 39 2.94 3.53 -15.24
C ARG A 39 4.11 4.33 -14.72
N CYS A 40 4.12 4.70 -13.43
CA CYS A 40 5.23 5.46 -12.84
C CYS A 40 6.42 4.57 -12.42
N GLY A 41 6.22 3.25 -12.35
CA GLY A 41 7.24 2.30 -11.93
C GLY A 41 7.30 2.07 -10.42
N GLU A 42 6.41 2.71 -9.65
CA GLU A 42 6.24 2.52 -8.21
C GLU A 42 5.03 1.60 -7.98
N GLN A 43 5.29 0.30 -7.77
CA GLN A 43 4.19 -0.67 -7.67
C GLN A 43 3.36 -0.46 -6.40
N ALA A 44 2.03 -0.44 -6.57
CA ALA A 44 1.06 -0.45 -5.49
C ALA A 44 0.26 -1.75 -5.58
N TRP A 45 0.36 -2.59 -4.55
CA TRP A 45 -0.22 -3.93 -4.55
C TRP A 45 -1.54 -3.95 -3.76
N PRO A 46 -2.68 -4.29 -4.38
CA PRO A 46 -3.95 -4.40 -3.67
C PRO A 46 -3.90 -5.47 -2.57
N MET A 47 -4.17 -5.05 -1.35
CA MET A 47 -4.21 -5.86 -0.14
C MET A 47 -5.65 -6.02 0.35
N PRO A 48 -6.00 -7.16 0.99
CA PRO A 48 -7.39 -7.44 1.33
C PRO A 48 -7.90 -6.63 2.53
N LEU A 49 -9.14 -6.13 2.42
CA LEU A 49 -9.91 -5.56 3.53
C LEU A 49 -11.15 -6.42 3.84
N PHE A 50 -10.90 -7.63 4.35
CA PHE A 50 -11.99 -8.51 4.76
C PHE A 50 -12.72 -7.98 6.01
N PRO A 51 -14.05 -8.20 6.13
CA PRO A 51 -14.85 -7.73 7.27
C PRO A 51 -14.29 -8.16 8.64
N ARG A 52 -13.66 -9.34 8.70
CA ARG A 52 -13.02 -9.85 9.94
C ARG A 52 -11.95 -8.93 10.50
N TYR A 53 -11.30 -8.10 9.67
CA TYR A 53 -10.27 -7.17 10.12
C TYR A 53 -10.89 -5.98 10.86
N THR A 54 -12.05 -5.48 10.41
CA THR A 54 -12.83 -4.48 11.15
C THR A 54 -13.36 -5.04 12.46
N GLU A 55 -13.89 -6.27 12.45
CA GLU A 55 -14.34 -6.93 13.69
C GLU A 55 -13.21 -7.09 14.71
N ALA A 56 -12.00 -7.39 14.23
CA ALA A 56 -10.83 -7.47 15.09
C ALA A 56 -10.46 -6.13 15.75
N MET A 57 -10.93 -4.98 15.23
CA MET A 57 -10.70 -3.64 15.77
C MET A 57 -11.74 -3.20 16.79
N LYS A 58 -12.84 -3.93 17.00
CA LYS A 58 -13.82 -3.54 18.01
C LYS A 58 -13.25 -3.72 19.42
N GLY A 59 -13.44 -2.70 20.26
CA GLY A 59 -13.03 -2.72 21.66
C GLY A 59 -14.12 -3.27 22.58
N VAL A 60 -13.75 -3.70 23.78
CA VAL A 60 -14.71 -4.10 24.83
C VAL A 60 -15.30 -2.86 25.53
N TYR A 61 -14.50 -1.81 25.68
CA TYR A 61 -14.84 -0.57 26.38
C TYR A 61 -14.75 0.67 25.48
N SER A 62 -14.36 0.49 24.22
CA SER A 62 -14.21 1.54 23.22
C SER A 62 -14.82 1.07 21.91
N ASP A 63 -15.33 2.01 21.10
CA ASP A 63 -15.88 1.69 19.79
C ASP A 63 -14.85 0.96 18.92
N LEU A 64 -13.59 1.42 18.99
CA LEU A 64 -12.43 0.83 18.32
C LEU A 64 -11.22 0.77 19.25
N LYS A 65 -10.36 -0.24 19.03
CA LYS A 65 -9.00 -0.34 19.56
C LYS A 65 -8.00 -0.20 18.42
N ASN A 66 -6.83 0.35 18.72
CA ASN A 66 -5.77 0.62 17.75
C ASN A 66 -4.84 -0.58 17.50
N SER A 67 -5.19 -1.79 17.94
CA SER A 67 -4.37 -2.99 17.75
C SER A 67 -5.20 -4.26 17.58
N GLY A 68 -4.90 -5.03 16.52
CA GLY A 68 -5.54 -6.31 16.19
C GLY A 68 -4.83 -7.54 16.71
N GLY A 69 -3.75 -7.36 17.46
CA GLY A 69 -2.84 -8.44 17.85
C GLY A 69 -1.73 -8.66 16.84
N ARG A 70 -1.07 -9.82 16.94
CA ARG A 70 0.21 -10.11 16.24
C ARG A 70 0.05 -10.34 14.73
N TRP A 71 -1.07 -10.90 14.29
CA TRP A 71 -1.25 -11.39 12.92
C TRP A 71 -2.10 -10.42 12.09
N GLY A 72 -1.71 -10.22 10.83
CA GLY A 72 -2.47 -9.38 9.90
C GLY A 72 -2.39 -7.89 10.18
N GLY A 73 -1.33 -7.42 10.87
CA GLY A 73 -1.18 -6.04 11.34
C GLY A 73 -1.49 -4.97 10.28
N ALA A 74 -1.00 -5.15 9.05
CA ALA A 74 -1.27 -4.23 7.93
C ALA A 74 -2.76 -4.13 7.60
N CYS A 75 -3.44 -5.27 7.46
CA CYS A 75 -4.86 -5.33 7.14
C CYS A 75 -5.73 -4.78 8.28
N THR A 76 -5.36 -5.05 9.53
CA THR A 76 -6.10 -4.54 10.69
C THR A 76 -5.90 -3.04 10.90
N ALA A 77 -4.68 -2.53 10.65
CA ALA A 77 -4.42 -1.10 10.72
C ALA A 77 -5.19 -0.33 9.63
N ALA A 78 -5.20 -0.85 8.39
CA ALA A 78 -6.02 -0.28 7.32
C ALA A 78 -7.52 -0.36 7.64
N ALA A 79 -8.00 -1.47 8.22
CA ALA A 79 -9.38 -1.59 8.66
C ALA A 79 -9.74 -0.56 9.74
N PHE A 80 -8.83 -0.26 10.67
CA PHE A 80 -9.01 0.81 11.65
C PHE A 80 -9.16 2.18 10.98
N LEU A 81 -8.29 2.51 10.01
CA LEU A 81 -8.36 3.79 9.28
C LEU A 81 -9.66 3.96 8.49
N LYS A 82 -10.16 2.86 7.89
CA LYS A 82 -11.41 2.86 7.13
C LYS A 82 -12.59 3.40 7.93
N GLU A 83 -12.66 3.13 9.23
CA GLU A 83 -13.78 3.57 10.08
C GLU A 83 -13.85 5.10 10.24
N PHE A 84 -12.78 5.83 9.93
CA PHE A 84 -12.73 7.29 9.97
C PHE A 84 -13.00 7.95 8.62
N THR A 85 -13.44 7.19 7.61
CA THR A 85 -13.68 7.68 6.25
C THR A 85 -15.12 8.12 6.00
N ASP A 86 -16.01 7.94 6.98
CA ASP A 86 -17.45 8.24 6.91
C ASP A 86 -18.14 7.63 5.67
N GLY A 87 -17.66 6.46 5.22
CA GLY A 87 -18.20 5.74 4.07
C GLY A 87 -17.86 6.36 2.70
N LEU A 88 -17.03 7.40 2.66
CA LEU A 88 -16.54 7.97 1.40
C LEU A 88 -15.60 6.98 0.68
N PRO A 89 -15.54 7.02 -0.67
CA PRO A 89 -14.54 6.27 -1.43
C PRO A 89 -13.14 6.58 -0.93
N TRP A 90 -12.40 5.55 -0.51
CA TRP A 90 -11.15 5.71 0.21
C TRP A 90 -10.10 4.68 -0.24
N ALA A 91 -8.85 5.12 -0.29
CA ALA A 91 -7.69 4.27 -0.50
C ALA A 91 -6.53 4.70 0.41
N HIS A 92 -5.84 3.72 0.97
CA HIS A 92 -4.66 3.88 1.82
C HIS A 92 -3.46 3.20 1.20
N LEU A 93 -2.34 3.93 1.13
CA LEU A 93 -1.04 3.39 0.73
C LEU A 93 -0.13 3.28 1.95
N ASP A 94 0.17 2.04 2.35
CA ASP A 94 1.21 1.74 3.33
C ASP A 94 2.57 1.68 2.62
N ILE A 95 3.35 2.75 2.78
CA ILE A 95 4.63 2.96 2.11
C ILE A 95 5.83 2.59 2.99
N ALA A 96 5.62 1.92 4.13
CA ALA A 96 6.69 1.59 5.07
C ALA A 96 7.86 0.82 4.43
N GLY A 97 7.58 -0.03 3.44
CA GLY A 97 8.60 -0.82 2.75
C GLY A 97 9.44 -0.03 1.75
N VAL A 98 8.79 0.81 0.95
CA VAL A 98 9.42 1.61 -0.11
C VAL A 98 10.05 2.91 0.39
N ALA A 99 9.63 3.41 1.56
CA ALA A 99 10.14 4.66 2.13
C ALA A 99 11.61 4.57 2.57
N TRP A 100 12.11 3.37 2.84
CA TRP A 100 13.48 3.11 3.33
C TRP A 100 14.32 2.31 2.33
N ALA A 101 13.83 2.07 1.12
CA ALA A 101 14.62 1.44 0.07
C ALA A 101 15.89 2.29 -0.14
N ASP A 102 17.04 1.68 0.08
CA ASP A 102 18.30 2.40 0.05
C ASP A 102 18.53 2.88 -1.40
N ARG A 103 18.99 4.12 -1.57
CA ARG A 103 19.13 4.72 -2.92
C ARG A 103 20.19 4.01 -3.79
N ASP A 104 20.88 3.01 -3.23
CA ASP A 104 21.84 2.14 -3.89
C ASP A 104 21.28 0.80 -4.38
N ASP A 105 19.96 0.56 -4.25
CA ASP A 105 19.34 -0.58 -4.91
C ASP A 105 19.32 -0.37 -6.43
N GLY A 106 20.23 -1.10 -7.10
CA GLY A 106 20.48 -1.05 -8.55
C GLY A 106 19.26 -1.30 -9.44
N HIS A 107 18.07 -1.58 -8.87
CA HIS A 107 16.82 -1.73 -9.59
C HIS A 107 16.34 -0.44 -10.24
N LEU A 108 16.51 0.73 -9.60
CA LEU A 108 16.18 2.02 -10.22
C LEU A 108 17.22 2.44 -11.28
N ARG A 109 18.51 2.13 -11.05
CA ARG A 109 19.58 2.42 -12.01
C ARG A 109 19.55 1.53 -13.27
N ALA A 110 19.13 0.28 -13.14
CA ALA A 110 18.98 -0.64 -14.28
C ALA A 110 17.83 -0.22 -15.21
N ARG A 111 16.71 0.29 -14.66
CA ARG A 111 15.53 0.68 -15.44
C ARG A 111 15.71 1.98 -16.21
N HIS A 112 16.46 2.95 -15.67
CA HIS A 112 16.83 4.18 -16.39
C HIS A 112 17.80 3.93 -17.55
N ARG A 113 18.60 2.86 -17.50
CA ARG A 113 19.51 2.47 -18.59
C ARG A 113 18.78 1.71 -19.71
N ALA A 114 17.78 0.89 -19.36
CA ALA A 114 17.00 0.13 -20.34
C ALA A 114 16.09 1.00 -21.23
N THR A 115 15.54 2.09 -20.69
CA THR A 115 14.73 3.05 -21.48
C THR A 115 15.60 3.94 -22.37
N ALA A 116 16.84 4.24 -21.96
CA ALA A 116 17.79 5.01 -22.78
C ALA A 116 18.39 4.21 -23.94
N SER A 117 18.48 2.87 -23.86
CA SER A 117 18.97 2.03 -24.98
C SER A 117 17.93 1.79 -26.08
N ALA A 118 16.65 2.05 -25.84
CA ALA A 118 15.57 1.79 -26.80
C ALA A 118 15.33 2.93 -27.81
N SER A 119 15.94 4.11 -27.64
CA SER A 119 15.73 5.29 -28.52
C SER A 119 16.82 5.52 -29.57
N SER A 120 17.79 4.60 -29.72
CA SER A 120 18.96 4.79 -30.61
C SER A 120 18.98 3.89 -31.84
N GLY A 121 17.89 3.18 -32.16
CA GLY A 121 17.86 2.21 -33.26
C GLY A 121 16.63 2.32 -34.17
N SER A 122 16.52 3.40 -34.95
CA SER A 122 15.78 3.43 -36.22
C SER A 122 16.21 4.65 -37.04
N SER A 123 17.12 4.43 -37.97
CA SER A 123 17.37 5.27 -39.15
C SER A 123 17.61 4.33 -40.33
#